data_AF-A0A7S0GHC4-F1
#
_entry.id   AF-A0A7S0GHC4-F1
#
_cell.length_a   1.000
_cell.length_b   1.000
_cell.length_c   1.000
_cell.angle_alpha   90.00
_cell.angle_beta   90.00
_cell.angle_gamma   90.00
#
_symmetry.space_group_name_H-M   'P 1'
#
loop_
_entity.id
_entity.type
_entity.pdbx_description
1 polymer ?
#
loop_
_entity_poly.entity_id
_entity_poly.type
_entity_poly.pdbx_seq_one_letter_code
_entity_poly.pdbx_strand_id
1 'polypeptide(L)'
;INAQNGEAFHPYQVNFSDQDNGHHIDPSTVVTASCILRKIEWNYTTGFPRTTNRRVGRLQLTKINNKVVEIVRKDDPTGKVGINKHTHCLEGVFIITTFQMSEDIIKLRVCGSFNPQNFIEAFEYYSLWDITDNAKEQVNRLVNENNVTNHHDRTRVLRRESSCSYSRSLSYDQPHDT
;
A
#
# COMPACT_ATOMS: atom_id res chain seq x y z
N ILE A 1 -26.02 15.11 4.77
CA ILE A 1 -26.13 14.26 3.57
C ILE A 1 -25.98 12.83 4.07
N ASN A 2 -27.03 12.03 3.91
CA ASN A 2 -27.18 10.65 4.38
C ASN A 2 -26.32 9.67 3.58
N ALA A 3 -26.15 8.47 4.16
CA ALA A 3 -25.53 7.25 3.65
C ALA A 3 -24.02 7.07 3.91
N GLN A 4 -23.70 6.53 5.10
CA GLN A 4 -22.66 5.48 5.18
C GLN A 4 -23.25 4.19 4.57
N ASN A 5 -23.47 4.18 3.25
CA ASN A 5 -23.70 2.96 2.49
C ASN A 5 -22.35 2.25 2.36
N GLY A 6 -22.35 0.93 2.59
CA GLY A 6 -21.15 0.09 2.73
C GLY A 6 -19.98 0.53 1.86
N GLU A 7 -18.83 0.77 2.51
CA GLU A 7 -17.57 1.07 1.82
C GLU A 7 -17.40 0.04 0.68
N ALA A 8 -17.45 0.54 -0.54
CA ALA A 8 -17.30 -0.31 -1.70
C ALA A 8 -15.87 -0.85 -1.68
N PHE A 9 -15.76 -2.16 -1.45
CA PHE A 9 -14.50 -2.88 -1.58
C PHE A 9 -14.18 -2.95 -3.07
N HIS A 10 -13.32 -2.07 -3.55
CA HIS A 10 -12.90 -1.99 -4.95
C HIS A 10 -11.42 -1.61 -5.04
N PRO A 11 -10.70 -1.95 -6.12
CA PRO A 11 -9.33 -1.50 -6.29
C PRO A 11 -9.29 0.03 -6.43
N TYR A 12 -8.18 0.62 -5.98
CA TYR A 12 -7.90 2.04 -6.20
C TYR A 12 -6.71 2.20 -7.13
N GLN A 13 -6.81 3.14 -8.06
CA GLN A 13 -5.70 3.57 -8.91
C GLN A 13 -4.93 4.68 -8.22
N VAL A 14 -3.61 4.59 -8.25
CA VAL A 14 -2.72 5.63 -7.73
C VAL A 14 -2.12 6.39 -8.91
N ASN A 15 -2.64 7.59 -9.17
CA ASN A 15 -2.27 8.41 -10.32
C ASN A 15 -1.54 9.67 -9.89
N PHE A 16 -0.64 10.13 -10.75
CA PHE A 16 -0.05 11.46 -10.62
C PHE A 16 -0.95 12.48 -11.30
N SER A 17 -1.12 13.63 -10.66
CA SER A 17 -1.74 14.79 -11.28
C SER A 17 -0.67 15.68 -11.89
N ASP A 18 -0.66 15.78 -13.21
CA ASP A 18 0.23 16.71 -13.91
C ASP A 18 -0.18 18.18 -13.70
N GLN A 19 -1.41 18.44 -13.24
CA GLN A 19 -1.97 19.80 -13.09
C GLN A 19 -1.62 20.42 -11.73
N ASP A 20 -1.68 19.64 -10.65
CA ASP A 20 -1.52 20.16 -9.28
C ASP A 20 -0.20 19.73 -8.62
N ASN A 21 0.68 19.03 -9.36
CA ASN A 21 1.80 18.26 -8.80
C ASN A 21 1.35 17.34 -7.64
N GLY A 22 0.07 17.00 -7.63
CA GLY A 22 -0.58 16.20 -6.60
C GLY A 22 -0.65 14.73 -7.00
N HIS A 23 -1.27 13.96 -6.14
CA HIS A 23 -1.60 12.56 -6.39
C HIS A 23 -3.10 12.36 -6.22
N HIS A 24 -3.67 11.49 -7.05
CA HIS A 24 -5.07 11.08 -6.95
C HIS A 24 -5.10 9.58 -6.65
N ILE A 25 -5.91 9.22 -5.65
CA ILE A 25 -6.20 7.83 -5.31
C ILE A 25 -7.68 7.61 -5.58
N ASP A 26 -7.97 7.03 -6.74
CA ASP A 26 -9.32 6.98 -7.28
C ASP A 26 -9.89 5.56 -7.28
N PRO A 27 -11.19 5.40 -7.00
CA PRO A 27 -11.87 4.13 -7.16
C PRO A 27 -11.75 3.60 -8.59
N SER A 28 -11.60 2.29 -8.73
CA SER A 28 -11.61 1.62 -10.03
C SER A 28 -12.41 0.32 -9.97
N THR A 29 -12.99 -0.07 -11.09
CA THR A 29 -13.71 -1.33 -11.25
C THR A 29 -12.83 -2.45 -11.83
N VAL A 30 -11.65 -2.10 -12.35
CA VAL A 30 -10.70 -3.01 -13.00
C VAL A 30 -9.30 -2.77 -12.44
N VAL A 31 -8.54 -3.83 -12.20
CA VAL A 31 -7.15 -3.75 -11.78
C VAL A 31 -6.25 -3.45 -12.99
N THR A 32 -5.85 -2.19 -13.11
CA THR A 32 -4.86 -1.73 -14.09
C THR A 32 -3.47 -1.69 -13.47
N ALA A 33 -2.44 -1.49 -14.29
CA ALA A 33 -1.07 -1.33 -13.79
C ALA A 33 -0.92 -0.13 -12.82
N SER A 34 -1.83 0.85 -12.88
CA SER A 34 -1.87 1.97 -11.92
C SER A 34 -2.41 1.60 -10.55
N CYS A 35 -3.11 0.47 -10.41
CA CYS A 35 -3.54 -0.06 -9.11
C CYS A 35 -2.42 -0.79 -8.37
N ILE A 36 -1.41 -1.30 -9.10
CA ILE A 36 -0.44 -2.25 -8.57
C ILE A 36 0.76 -1.52 -7.95
N LEU A 37 1.03 -1.87 -6.70
CA LEU A 37 2.12 -1.38 -5.88
C LEU A 37 3.12 -2.50 -5.63
N ARG A 38 4.41 -2.18 -5.75
CA ARG A 38 5.50 -3.11 -5.39
C ARG A 38 6.03 -2.90 -3.97
N LYS A 39 5.82 -1.70 -3.41
CA LYS A 39 6.30 -1.34 -2.08
C LYS A 39 5.40 -0.26 -1.47
N ILE A 40 5.13 -0.41 -0.17
CA ILE A 40 4.35 0.52 0.64
C ILE A 40 5.17 0.85 1.89
N GLU A 41 5.53 2.12 2.05
CA GLU A 41 6.27 2.61 3.21
C GLU A 41 5.45 3.65 3.95
N TRP A 42 5.47 3.62 5.28
CA TRP A 42 4.73 4.61 6.07
C TRP A 42 5.38 4.96 7.39
N ASN A 43 5.06 6.16 7.86
CA ASN A 43 5.42 6.67 9.17
C ASN A 43 4.16 7.14 9.89
N TYR A 44 4.02 6.74 11.16
CA TYR A 44 2.93 7.23 12.01
C TYR A 44 3.19 8.67 12.48
N THR A 45 2.14 9.39 12.83
CA THR A 45 2.29 10.69 13.52
C THR A 45 2.79 10.50 14.96
N THR A 46 3.46 11.52 15.52
CA THR A 46 3.98 11.50 16.90
C THR A 46 2.91 11.76 17.97
N GLY A 47 1.77 12.34 17.59
CA GLY A 47 0.69 12.69 18.50
C GLY A 47 -0.66 12.88 17.81
N PHE A 48 -1.70 13.10 18.62
CA PHE A 48 -3.09 13.16 18.18
C PHE A 48 -3.85 14.24 18.99
N PRO A 49 -4.05 15.46 18.47
CA PRO A 49 -4.73 16.51 19.22
C PRO A 49 -6.23 16.21 19.41
N ARG A 50 -6.78 15.27 18.64
CA ARG A 50 -8.23 14.97 18.59
C ARG A 50 -8.58 13.47 18.59
N THR A 51 -7.60 12.56 18.74
CA THR A 51 -7.87 11.11 18.70
C THR A 51 -6.95 10.32 19.63
N THR A 52 -7.22 9.05 19.88
CA THR A 52 -6.33 8.15 20.62
C THR A 52 -5.52 7.21 19.71
N ASN A 53 -5.82 7.18 18.41
CA ASN A 53 -5.30 6.17 17.49
C ASN A 53 -4.17 6.70 16.62
N ARG A 54 -3.13 5.88 16.42
CA ARG A 54 -2.05 6.17 15.47
C ARG A 54 -2.59 6.29 14.05
N ARG A 55 -2.19 7.37 13.38
CA ARG A 55 -2.55 7.69 12.00
C ARG A 55 -1.30 7.73 11.15
N VAL A 56 -1.44 7.45 9.86
CA VAL A 56 -0.32 7.53 8.93
C VAL A 56 -0.14 8.99 8.52
N GLY A 57 1.00 9.58 8.92
CA GLY A 57 1.37 10.97 8.62
C GLY A 57 2.24 11.11 7.37
N ARG A 58 2.89 10.01 6.96
CA ARG A 58 3.60 9.90 5.68
C ARG A 58 3.34 8.52 5.09
N LEU A 59 2.96 8.48 3.82
CA LEU A 59 2.77 7.26 3.05
C LEU A 59 3.51 7.41 1.72
N GLN A 60 4.38 6.45 1.42
CA GLN A 60 5.12 6.39 0.16
C GLN A 60 4.73 5.08 -0.55
N LEU A 61 4.20 5.23 -1.75
CA LEU A 61 3.66 4.16 -2.58
C LEU A 61 4.53 4.02 -3.82
N THR A 62 5.30 2.93 -3.90
CA THR A 62 6.06 2.62 -5.09
C THR A 62 5.22 1.73 -5.99
N LYS A 63 4.81 2.28 -7.14
CA LYS A 63 4.06 1.57 -8.18
C LYS A 63 4.90 0.47 -8.80
N ILE A 64 4.25 -0.50 -9.44
CA ILE A 64 4.93 -1.64 -10.10
C ILE A 64 5.99 -1.21 -11.12
N ASN A 65 5.81 -0.04 -11.75
CA ASN A 65 6.75 0.56 -12.69
C ASN A 65 7.81 1.47 -12.03
N ASN A 66 8.05 1.31 -10.72
CA ASN A 66 9.01 2.10 -9.92
C ASN A 66 8.70 3.59 -9.76
N LYS A 67 7.56 4.09 -10.27
CA LYS A 67 7.13 5.46 -9.95
C LYS A 67 6.73 5.53 -8.48
N VAL A 68 7.23 6.53 -7.77
CA VAL A 68 6.99 6.71 -6.33
C VAL A 68 6.00 7.83 -6.12
N VAL A 69 4.86 7.54 -5.51
CA VAL A 69 3.88 8.54 -5.07
C VAL A 69 4.04 8.75 -3.57
N GLU A 70 4.12 10.00 -3.13
CA GLU A 70 4.27 10.35 -1.72
C GLU A 70 3.09 11.21 -1.25
N ILE A 71 2.53 10.80 -0.12
CA ILE A 71 1.45 11.48 0.59
C ILE A 71 1.99 11.87 1.95
N VAL A 72 2.11 13.17 2.19
CA VAL A 72 2.59 13.71 3.46
C VAL A 72 1.49 14.58 4.06
N ARG A 73 1.24 14.39 5.36
CA ARG A 73 0.41 15.29 6.16
C ARG A 73 0.94 16.72 5.97
N LYS A 74 0.04 17.69 5.84
CA LYS A 74 0.40 19.11 5.91
C LYS A 74 1.01 19.45 7.27
N ASP A 75 1.98 20.35 7.27
CA ASP A 75 2.61 20.81 8.49
C ASP A 75 1.57 21.33 9.49
N ASP A 76 1.68 20.87 10.74
CA ASP A 76 0.87 21.40 11.84
C ASP A 76 1.40 22.79 12.21
N PRO A 77 0.64 23.88 11.99
CA PRO A 77 1.09 25.23 12.30
C PRO A 77 1.39 25.43 13.79
N THR A 78 0.89 24.55 14.66
CA THR A 78 1.17 24.59 16.10
C THR A 78 2.40 23.76 16.51
N GLY A 79 2.96 22.95 15.60
CA GLY A 79 4.12 22.09 15.85
C GLY A 79 3.86 20.96 16.86
N LYS A 80 2.61 20.72 17.25
CA LYS A 80 2.24 19.72 18.27
C LYS A 80 2.22 18.31 17.70
N VAL A 81 1.98 18.18 16.39
CA VAL A 81 1.98 16.91 15.69
C VAL A 81 3.08 16.87 14.65
N GLY A 82 4.02 15.94 14.83
CA GLY A 82 5.05 15.64 13.85
C GLY A 82 4.87 14.25 13.25
N ILE A 83 5.83 13.86 12.43
CA ILE A 83 5.94 12.53 11.84
C ILE A 83 7.02 11.76 12.61
N ASN A 84 6.72 10.54 13.02
CA ASN A 84 7.67 9.66 13.68
C ASN A 84 8.78 9.27 12.68
N LYS A 85 10.02 9.22 13.14
CA LYS A 85 11.18 8.78 12.35
C LYS A 85 11.20 7.29 12.03
N HIS A 86 10.42 6.47 12.75
CA HIS A 86 10.35 5.04 12.50
C HIS A 86 9.51 4.75 11.26
N THR A 87 10.14 4.11 10.26
CA THR A 87 9.54 3.74 8.98
C THR A 87 9.13 2.28 8.99
N HIS A 88 7.89 2.02 8.61
CA HIS A 88 7.36 0.69 8.34
C HIS A 88 7.34 0.44 6.84
N CYS A 89 7.43 -0.83 6.43
CA CYS A 89 7.55 -1.21 5.03
C CYS A 89 6.84 -2.54 4.74
N LEU A 90 6.19 -2.62 3.57
CA LEU A 90 5.73 -3.84 2.93
C LEU A 90 6.28 -3.88 1.49
N GLU A 91 6.90 -4.99 1.10
CA GLU A 91 7.41 -5.24 -0.25
C GLU A 91 6.78 -6.51 -0.82
N GLY A 92 6.36 -6.48 -2.09
CA GLY A 92 5.55 -7.55 -2.67
C GLY A 92 4.72 -7.02 -3.85
N VAL A 93 3.51 -7.52 -4.01
CA VAL A 93 2.53 -7.00 -4.97
C VAL A 93 1.23 -6.75 -4.23
N PHE A 94 0.83 -5.48 -4.18
CA PHE A 94 -0.34 -5.03 -3.42
C PHE A 94 -1.22 -4.11 -4.25
N ILE A 95 -2.50 -4.07 -3.91
CA ILE A 95 -3.45 -3.06 -4.37
C ILE A 95 -4.12 -2.42 -3.16
N ILE A 96 -4.49 -1.15 -3.28
CA ILE A 96 -5.30 -0.47 -2.27
C ILE A 96 -6.76 -0.80 -2.53
N THR A 97 -7.49 -1.22 -1.49
CA THR A 97 -8.92 -1.56 -1.56
C THR A 97 -9.79 -0.66 -0.70
N THR A 98 -9.18 0.13 0.18
CA THR A 98 -9.85 1.16 0.95
C THR A 98 -8.86 2.26 1.26
N PHE A 99 -9.23 3.50 0.96
CA PHE A 99 -8.42 4.67 1.28
C PHE A 99 -9.32 5.77 1.85
N GLN A 100 -9.03 6.20 3.08
CA GLN A 100 -9.74 7.29 3.74
C GLN A 100 -8.74 8.27 4.34
N MET A 101 -8.89 9.54 3.97
CA MET A 101 -8.01 10.64 4.37
C MET A 101 -8.85 11.83 4.87
N SER A 102 -8.28 12.58 5.81
CA SER A 102 -8.71 13.95 6.15
C SER A 102 -7.50 14.89 6.03
N GLU A 103 -6.84 15.18 7.15
CA GLU A 103 -5.49 15.76 7.19
C GLU A 103 -4.41 14.67 7.19
N ASP A 104 -4.71 13.55 7.86
CA ASP A 104 -3.93 12.32 7.90
C ASP A 104 -4.69 11.20 7.20
N ILE A 105 -3.99 10.12 6.88
CA ILE A 105 -4.62 8.87 6.43
C ILE A 105 -5.20 8.15 7.66
N ILE A 106 -6.52 8.00 7.67
CA ILE A 106 -7.31 7.40 8.74
C ILE A 106 -7.40 5.89 8.54
N LYS A 107 -7.58 5.47 7.29
CA LYS A 107 -7.80 4.08 6.93
C LYS A 107 -7.11 3.76 5.62
N LEU A 108 -6.30 2.72 5.63
CA LEU A 108 -5.66 2.14 4.46
C LEU A 108 -5.86 0.63 4.56
N ARG A 109 -6.61 0.05 3.63
CA ARG A 109 -6.67 -1.41 3.45
C ARG A 109 -6.01 -1.76 2.14
N VAL A 110 -5.18 -2.78 2.20
CA VAL A 110 -4.47 -3.32 1.04
C VAL A 110 -4.71 -4.81 0.97
N CYS A 111 -4.84 -5.35 -0.23
CA CYS A 111 -4.75 -6.78 -0.46
C CYS A 111 -3.58 -7.05 -1.41
N GLY A 112 -2.96 -8.21 -1.24
CA GLY A 112 -1.79 -8.55 -2.01
C GLY A 112 -1.03 -9.73 -1.44
N SER A 113 0.18 -9.92 -1.95
CA SER A 113 1.06 -11.00 -1.55
C SER A 113 2.52 -10.55 -1.60
N PHE A 114 3.32 -11.04 -0.65
CA PHE A 114 4.77 -10.89 -0.69
C PHE A 114 5.40 -11.65 -1.87
N ASN A 115 4.73 -12.70 -2.35
CA ASN A 115 5.11 -13.44 -3.56
C ASN A 115 4.24 -12.96 -4.75
N PRO A 116 4.83 -12.33 -5.78
CA PRO A 116 4.10 -11.89 -6.98
C PRO A 116 3.36 -13.01 -7.70
N GLN A 117 3.85 -14.25 -7.67
CA GLN A 117 3.20 -15.41 -8.30
C GLN A 117 1.86 -15.72 -7.62
N ASN A 118 1.87 -15.79 -6.28
CA ASN A 118 0.66 -16.02 -5.49
C ASN A 118 -0.37 -14.89 -5.69
N PHE A 119 0.08 -13.66 -5.99
CA PHE A 119 -0.82 -12.55 -6.29
C PHE A 119 -1.62 -12.82 -7.57
N ILE A 120 -0.96 -13.26 -8.65
CA ILE A 120 -1.63 -13.59 -9.91
C ILE A 120 -2.61 -14.75 -9.72
N GLU A 121 -2.17 -15.82 -9.06
CA GLU A 121 -3.04 -16.96 -8.76
C GLU A 121 -4.27 -16.51 -7.96
N ALA A 122 -4.08 -15.72 -6.91
CA ALA A 122 -5.20 -15.22 -6.12
C ALA A 122 -6.19 -14.40 -6.96
N PHE A 123 -5.69 -13.60 -7.91
CA PHE A 123 -6.53 -12.84 -8.82
C PHE A 123 -7.28 -13.70 -9.83
N GLU A 124 -6.66 -14.76 -10.34
CA GLU A 124 -7.29 -15.64 -11.32
C GLU A 124 -8.33 -16.58 -10.71
N TYR A 125 -8.14 -16.99 -9.45
CA TYR A 125 -9.02 -17.95 -8.79
C TYR A 125 -10.07 -17.33 -7.87
N TYR A 126 -9.80 -16.17 -7.25
CA TYR A 126 -10.64 -15.65 -6.16
C TYR A 126 -11.06 -14.18 -6.31
N SER A 127 -10.51 -13.43 -7.27
CA SER A 127 -10.86 -12.01 -7.42
C SER A 127 -12.21 -11.84 -8.07
N LEU A 128 -12.97 -10.87 -7.56
CA LEU A 128 -14.19 -10.36 -8.17
C LEU A 128 -13.90 -9.26 -9.22
N TRP A 129 -12.65 -8.85 -9.35
CA TRP A 129 -12.21 -7.79 -10.26
C TRP A 129 -11.38 -8.37 -11.39
N ASP A 130 -11.69 -7.91 -12.61
CA ASP A 130 -10.86 -8.14 -13.77
C ASP A 130 -9.50 -7.45 -13.60
N ILE A 131 -8.47 -8.09 -14.13
CA ILE A 131 -7.12 -7.53 -14.19
C ILE A 131 -6.70 -7.42 -15.65
N THR A 132 -6.23 -6.24 -16.05
CA THR A 132 -5.81 -6.00 -17.43
C THR A 132 -4.56 -6.81 -17.80
N ASP A 133 -4.42 -7.19 -19.06
CA ASP A 133 -3.23 -7.92 -19.55
C ASP A 133 -1.93 -7.17 -19.29
N ASN A 134 -1.93 -5.85 -19.47
CA ASN A 134 -0.78 -5.00 -19.15
C ASN A 134 -0.41 -5.11 -17.66
N ALA A 135 -1.40 -5.12 -16.76
CA ALA A 135 -1.15 -5.28 -15.33
C ALA A 135 -0.57 -6.66 -14.99
N LYS A 136 -1.11 -7.73 -15.58
CA LYS A 136 -0.57 -9.10 -15.47
C LYS A 136 0.88 -9.16 -15.96
N GLU A 137 1.16 -8.56 -17.10
CA GLU A 137 2.50 -8.54 -17.69
C GLU A 137 3.52 -7.86 -16.76
N GLN A 138 3.17 -6.70 -16.17
CA GLN A 138 4.05 -6.00 -15.22
C GLN A 138 4.35 -6.83 -13.98
N VAL A 139 3.36 -7.56 -13.45
CA VAL A 139 3.58 -8.45 -12.31
C VAL A 139 4.46 -9.64 -12.69
N ASN A 140 4.23 -10.25 -13.84
CA ASN A 140 5.06 -11.36 -14.34
C ASN A 140 6.51 -10.94 -14.60
N ARG A 141 6.75 -9.70 -15.05
CA ARG A 141 8.11 -9.14 -15.13
C ARG A 141 8.79 -9.12 -13.76
N LEU A 142 8.07 -8.71 -12.71
CA LEU A 142 8.59 -8.73 -11.33
C LEU A 142 8.88 -10.15 -10.83
N VAL A 143 8.04 -11.15 -11.17
CA VAL A 143 8.32 -12.57 -10.87
C VAL A 143 9.66 -12.98 -11.47
N ASN A 144 9.90 -12.62 -12.73
CA ASN A 144 11.13 -12.98 -13.45
C ASN A 144 12.36 -12.28 -12.84
N GLU A 145 12.25 -11.00 -12.49
CA GLU A 145 13.32 -10.24 -11.81
C GLU A 145 13.73 -10.92 -10.48
N ASN A 146 12.75 -11.36 -9.69
CA ASN A 146 13.00 -12.04 -8.42
C ASN A 146 13.68 -13.41 -8.63
N ASN A 147 13.29 -14.16 -9.66
CA ASN A 147 13.88 -15.45 -9.99
C ASN A 147 15.34 -15.32 -10.46
N VAL A 148 15.65 -14.27 -11.25
CA VAL A 148 17.03 -13.98 -11.68
C VAL A 148 17.90 -13.59 -10.49
N THR A 149 17.39 -12.75 -9.59
CA THR A 149 18.13 -12.32 -8.39
C THR A 149 18.44 -13.51 -7.48
N ASN A 150 17.47 -14.41 -7.26
CA ASN A 150 17.68 -15.65 -6.49
C ASN A 150 18.69 -16.61 -7.14
N HIS A 151 18.80 -16.62 -8.47
CA HIS A 151 19.81 -17.41 -9.18
C HIS A 151 21.22 -16.82 -9.04
N HIS A 152 21.34 -15.49 -8.98
CA HIS A 152 22.61 -14.79 -8.81
C HIS A 152 23.12 -14.83 -7.35
N ASP A 153 22.21 -14.78 -6.36
CA ASP A 153 22.58 -14.87 -4.94
C ASP A 153 23.00 -16.28 -4.52
N ARG A 154 22.50 -17.33 -5.19
CA ARG A 154 23.03 -18.70 -5.01
C ARG A 154 24.49 -18.87 -5.40
N THR A 155 25.04 -17.95 -6.20
CA THR A 155 26.48 -17.90 -6.52
C THR A 155 27.28 -17.00 -5.58
N ARG A 156 26.63 -16.30 -4.64
CA ARG A 156 27.25 -15.43 -3.63
C ARG A 156 26.66 -15.70 -2.24
N VAL A 157 26.94 -16.88 -1.70
CA VAL A 157 26.85 -17.06 -0.25
C VAL A 157 27.96 -16.24 0.40
N LEU A 158 27.62 -15.07 0.94
CA LEU A 158 28.07 -14.53 2.24
C LEU A 158 27.72 -13.04 2.37
N ARG A 159 27.08 -12.71 3.51
CA ARG A 159 26.93 -11.38 4.15
C ARG A 159 25.90 -10.41 3.56
N ARG A 160 24.72 -10.36 4.21
CA ARG A 160 24.42 -9.41 5.30
C ARG A 160 22.95 -9.56 5.69
N GLU A 161 22.72 -10.05 6.91
CA GLU A 161 21.44 -9.85 7.58
C GLU A 161 21.34 -8.37 7.95
N SER A 162 20.28 -7.69 7.48
CA SER A 162 19.86 -6.41 8.02
C SER A 162 18.35 -6.45 8.17
N SER A 163 17.98 -6.35 9.43
CA SER A 163 16.69 -6.62 10.05
C SER A 163 15.55 -5.74 9.51
N CYS A 164 14.59 -6.35 8.84
CA CYS A 164 13.24 -5.82 8.68
C CYS A 164 12.36 -6.47 9.76
N SER A 165 11.93 -5.69 10.74
CA SER A 165 11.13 -6.20 11.86
C SER A 165 9.72 -6.52 11.38
N TYR A 166 9.43 -7.82 11.38
CA TYR A 166 8.14 -8.46 11.12
C TYR A 166 7.02 -7.84 11.95
N SER A 167 5.89 -7.47 11.34
CA SER A 167 4.63 -7.27 12.06
C SER A 167 3.44 -7.80 11.27
N ARG A 168 2.63 -8.60 11.97
CA ARG A 168 1.43 -9.33 11.53
C ARG A 168 0.34 -8.38 11.04
N SER A 169 -0.49 -8.92 10.14
CA SER A 169 -1.79 -8.39 9.71
C SER A 169 -2.64 -7.85 10.88
N LEU A 170 -3.09 -6.61 10.76
CA LEU A 170 -4.12 -6.01 11.61
C LEU A 170 -5.51 -6.40 11.08
N SER A 171 -6.09 -7.45 11.65
CA SER A 171 -7.53 -7.68 11.64
C SER A 171 -8.04 -7.46 13.07
N TYR A 172 -8.78 -6.37 13.28
CA TYR A 172 -9.58 -6.19 14.49
C TYR A 172 -11.00 -6.66 14.17
N ASP A 173 -11.34 -7.86 14.63
CA ASP A 173 -12.72 -8.24 14.91
C ASP A 173 -12.98 -7.92 16.38
N GLN A 174 -13.92 -7.02 16.65
CA GLN A 174 -14.59 -6.96 17.94
C GLN A 174 -15.78 -7.91 17.93
N PRO A 175 -15.99 -8.68 18.99
CA PRO A 175 -17.33 -8.93 19.49
C PRO A 175 -17.63 -7.95 20.63
N HIS A 176 -18.76 -7.27 20.49
CA HIS A 176 -19.56 -6.84 21.64
C HIS A 176 -19.88 -8.06 22.50
N ASP A 177 -19.85 -7.92 23.82
CA ASP A 177 -20.98 -8.35 24.65
C ASP A 177 -20.93 -7.77 26.07
N THR A 178 -22.12 -7.29 26.46
CA THR A 178 -22.68 -6.90 27.78
C THR A 178 -22.04 -5.79 28.61
#